data_AF-A0A9D6JA76-F1
#
_entry.id   AF-A0A9D6JA76-F1
#
_cell.length_a   1.000
_cell.length_b   1.000
_cell.length_c   1.000
_cell.angle_alpha   90.00
_cell.angle_beta   90.00
_cell.angle_gamma   90.00
#
_symmetry.space_group_name_H-M   'P 1'
#
loop_
_entity.id
_entity.type
_entity.pdbx_description
1 polymer ?
#
loop_
_entity_poly.entity_id
_entity_poly.type
_entity_poly.pdbx_seq_one_letter_code
_entity_poly.pdbx_strand_id
1 'polypeptide(L)'
;MEKLWTTSEVAKFLDVAEVDVEQLVRQGKLTGYKLGGQFLRFRPEQVEALKGTLQFRPAGAKPTGNRQGSWFDRLRDFLYFYDFYVVSATLLAAMVVYLIVSG
;
A
#
# COMPACT_ATOMS: atom_id res chain seq x y z
N MET A 1 3.45 -24.90 -21.42
CA MET A 1 4.23 -24.12 -20.43
C MET A 1 3.27 -23.13 -19.81
N GLU A 2 2.91 -23.28 -18.53
CA GLU A 2 2.03 -22.32 -17.85
C GLU A 2 2.82 -21.02 -17.61
N LYS A 3 2.33 -19.90 -18.17
CA LYS A 3 2.97 -18.58 -18.01
C LYS A 3 2.60 -18.03 -16.63
N LEU A 4 3.51 -18.18 -15.68
CA LEU A 4 3.38 -17.60 -14.34
C LEU A 4 3.66 -16.08 -14.39
N TRP A 5 2.84 -15.29 -13.70
CA TRP A 5 3.00 -13.84 -13.63
C TRP A 5 3.81 -13.42 -12.40
N THR A 6 4.52 -12.31 -12.54
CA THR A 6 5.23 -11.63 -11.45
C THR A 6 4.29 -10.72 -10.66
N THR A 7 4.69 -10.34 -9.45
CA THR A 7 3.94 -9.39 -8.60
C THR A 7 3.60 -8.10 -9.35
N SER A 8 4.56 -7.53 -10.11
CA SER A 8 4.37 -6.30 -10.87
C SER A 8 3.37 -6.45 -12.03
N GLU A 9 3.32 -7.61 -12.69
CA GLU A 9 2.34 -7.90 -13.74
C GLU A 9 0.93 -8.06 -13.15
N VAL A 10 0.81 -8.72 -12.01
CA VAL A 10 -0.46 -8.87 -11.28
C VAL A 10 -0.96 -7.52 -10.78
N ALA A 11 -0.07 -6.69 -10.23
CA ALA A 11 -0.39 -5.34 -9.78
C ALA A 11 -0.93 -4.48 -10.93
N LYS A 12 -0.27 -4.51 -12.09
CA LYS A 12 -0.73 -3.82 -13.31
C LYS A 12 -2.07 -4.35 -13.81
N PHE A 13 -2.30 -5.66 -13.74
CA PHE A 13 -3.54 -6.26 -14.23
C PHE A 13 -4.75 -6.00 -13.32
N LEU A 14 -4.51 -5.92 -12.01
CA LEU A 14 -5.53 -5.65 -10.99
C LEU A 14 -5.69 -4.15 -10.66
N ASP A 15 -4.87 -3.26 -11.24
CA ASP A 15 -4.82 -1.81 -10.94
C ASP A 15 -4.65 -1.52 -9.44
N VAL A 16 -3.82 -2.31 -8.75
CA VAL A 16 -3.51 -2.19 -7.31
C VAL A 16 -2.01 -2.04 -7.08
N ALA A 17 -1.62 -1.53 -5.91
CA ALA A 17 -0.21 -1.43 -5.55
C ALA A 17 0.40 -2.82 -5.31
N GLU A 18 1.70 -2.98 -5.54
CA GLU A 18 2.42 -4.25 -5.30
C GLU A 18 2.29 -4.72 -3.83
N VAL A 19 2.26 -3.76 -2.90
CA VAL A 19 2.04 -4.01 -1.47
C VAL A 19 0.66 -4.62 -1.20
N ASP A 20 -0.37 -4.21 -1.93
CA ASP A 20 -1.71 -4.76 -1.80
C ASP A 20 -1.77 -6.19 -2.36
N VAL A 21 -1.01 -6.48 -3.42
CA VAL A 21 -0.85 -7.86 -3.95
C VAL A 21 -0.23 -8.75 -2.87
N GLU A 22 0.82 -8.29 -2.19
CA GLU A 22 1.42 -9.04 -1.08
C GLU A 22 0.44 -9.25 0.09
N GLN A 23 -0.36 -8.24 0.43
CA GLN A 23 -1.40 -8.37 1.45
C GLN A 23 -2.47 -9.39 1.06
N LEU A 24 -2.89 -9.43 -0.21
CA LEU A 24 -3.83 -10.44 -0.72
C LEU A 24 -3.27 -11.86 -0.59
N VAL A 25 -1.96 -12.04 -0.77
CA VAL A 25 -1.32 -13.32 -0.51
C VAL A 25 -1.27 -13.65 0.97
N ARG A 26 -0.91 -12.69 1.82
CA ARG A 26 -0.90 -12.88 3.28
C ARG A 26 -2.28 -13.22 3.83
N GLN A 27 -3.34 -12.67 3.24
CA GLN A 27 -4.73 -12.98 3.59
C GLN A 27 -5.22 -14.33 3.04
N GLY A 28 -4.39 -15.06 2.28
CA GLY A 28 -4.76 -16.33 1.65
C GLY A 28 -5.75 -16.20 0.49
N LYS A 29 -6.06 -14.97 0.07
CA LYS A 29 -7.00 -14.70 -1.04
C LYS A 29 -6.35 -14.92 -2.40
N LEU A 30 -5.03 -14.80 -2.48
CA LEU A 30 -4.25 -15.01 -3.68
C LEU A 30 -3.13 -16.02 -3.39
N THR A 31 -3.04 -17.09 -4.18
CA THR A 31 -1.99 -18.10 -3.98
C THR A 31 -0.70 -17.64 -4.67
N GLY A 32 0.25 -17.19 -3.87
CA GLY A 32 1.58 -16.82 -4.33
C GLY A 32 2.59 -17.94 -4.08
N TYR A 33 3.21 -18.48 -5.12
CA TYR A 33 4.28 -19.46 -4.98
C TYR A 33 5.61 -18.75 -4.77
N LYS A 34 6.24 -18.92 -3.60
CA LYS A 34 7.60 -18.42 -3.35
C LYS A 34 8.63 -19.31 -4.04
N LEU A 35 9.28 -18.80 -5.08
CA LEU A 35 10.41 -19.45 -5.75
C LEU A 35 11.71 -18.79 -5.29
N GLY A 36 12.64 -19.60 -4.78
CA GLY A 36 14.01 -19.15 -4.49
C GLY A 36 14.12 -18.00 -3.48
N GLY A 37 13.18 -17.89 -2.53
CA GLY A 37 13.23 -16.89 -1.47
C GLY A 37 12.77 -15.48 -1.85
N GLN A 38 12.56 -15.16 -3.14
CA GLN A 38 12.24 -13.78 -3.56
C GLN A 38 11.19 -13.59 -4.67
N PHE A 39 10.57 -14.65 -5.23
CA PHE A 39 9.55 -14.44 -6.27
C PHE A 39 8.22 -15.08 -5.93
N LEU A 40 7.18 -14.27 -5.77
CA LEU A 40 5.80 -14.67 -5.60
C LEU A 40 5.20 -14.83 -7.00
N ARG A 41 5.28 -16.03 -7.56
CA ARG A 41 4.71 -16.32 -8.88
C ARG A 41 3.22 -16.63 -8.75
N PHE A 42 2.44 -16.04 -9.63
CA PHE A 42 0.98 -16.16 -9.65
C PHE A 42 0.51 -16.93 -10.87
N ARG A 43 -0.49 -17.79 -10.69
CA ARG A 43 -1.18 -18.43 -11.81
C ARG A 43 -2.15 -17.41 -12.43
N PRO A 44 -2.09 -17.15 -13.74
CA PRO A 44 -2.94 -16.15 -14.38
C PRO A 44 -4.44 -16.45 -14.18
N GLU A 45 -4.81 -17.73 -14.23
CA GLU A 45 -6.19 -18.19 -14.00
C GLU A 45 -6.76 -17.75 -12.64
N GLN A 46 -5.93 -17.75 -11.59
CA GLN A 46 -6.36 -17.30 -10.26
C GLN A 46 -6.48 -15.79 -10.17
N VAL A 47 -5.60 -15.06 -10.86
CA VAL A 47 -5.62 -13.60 -10.92
C VAL A 47 -6.84 -13.11 -11.73
N GLU A 48 -7.18 -13.81 -12.81
CA GLU A 48 -8.36 -13.56 -13.64
C GLU A 48 -9.65 -13.90 -12.89
N ALA A 49 -9.70 -15.02 -12.16
CA ALA A 49 -10.82 -15.37 -11.30
C ALA A 49 -11.04 -14.30 -10.22
N LEU A 50 -9.96 -13.77 -9.63
CA LEU A 50 -10.04 -12.65 -8.71
C LEU A 50 -10.58 -11.40 -9.40
N LYS A 51 -10.14 -11.03 -10.61
CA LYS A 51 -10.70 -9.87 -11.33
C LYS A 51 -12.22 -10.00 -11.56
N GLY A 52 -12.69 -11.20 -11.91
CA GLY A 52 -14.13 -11.48 -12.07
C GLY A 52 -14.91 -11.39 -10.76
N THR A 53 -14.28 -11.77 -9.64
CA THR A 53 -14.91 -11.77 -8.31
C THR A 53 -14.68 -10.45 -7.55
N LEU A 54 -13.72 -9.62 -7.95
CA LEU A 54 -13.33 -8.34 -7.34
C LEU A 54 -14.28 -7.17 -7.68
N GLN A 55 -15.44 -7.43 -8.27
CA GLN A 55 -16.61 -6.59 -7.96
C GLN A 55 -16.99 -6.65 -6.47
N PHE A 56 -16.32 -7.49 -5.66
CA PHE A 56 -16.32 -7.42 -4.21
C PHE A 56 -15.66 -6.15 -3.68
N ARG A 57 -16.52 -5.18 -3.36
CA ARG A 57 -16.33 -4.24 -2.25
C ARG A 57 -15.69 -5.00 -1.07
N PRO A 58 -14.45 -4.68 -0.68
CA PRO A 58 -13.75 -5.56 0.26
C PRO A 58 -14.30 -5.27 1.66
N ALA A 59 -14.87 -6.28 2.32
CA ALA A 59 -15.39 -6.22 3.70
C ALA A 59 -14.25 -6.14 4.75
N GLY A 60 -13.23 -5.35 4.46
CA GLY A 60 -12.00 -5.22 5.23
C GLY A 60 -10.90 -4.41 4.50
N ALA A 61 -11.14 -3.95 3.27
CA ALA A 61 -10.29 -2.90 2.71
C ALA A 61 -10.72 -1.58 3.33
N LYS A 62 -9.79 -0.90 3.99
CA LYS A 62 -9.83 0.56 3.98
C LYS A 62 -9.95 0.96 2.51
N PRO A 63 -10.92 1.81 2.16
CA PRO A 63 -11.30 2.03 0.77
C PRO A 63 -10.14 2.67 0.02
N THR A 64 -9.39 1.88 -0.74
CA THR A 64 -8.54 2.35 -1.85
C THR A 64 -9.38 2.69 -3.08
N GLY A 65 -10.59 3.19 -2.83
CA GLY A 65 -11.62 3.49 -3.81
C GLY A 65 -12.28 4.81 -3.49
N ASN A 66 -11.51 5.89 -3.56
CA ASN A 66 -12.01 7.08 -4.24
C ASN A 66 -10.83 7.73 -4.96
N ARG A 67 -10.77 7.60 -6.28
CA ARG A 67 -10.02 8.50 -7.19
C ARG A 67 -10.69 9.90 -7.18
N GLN A 68 -10.93 10.39 -5.97
CA GLN A 68 -11.31 11.74 -5.58
C GLN A 68 -10.85 11.91 -4.12
N GLY A 69 -9.65 11.40 -3.81
CA GLY A 69 -8.96 11.72 -2.58
C GLY A 69 -8.65 13.20 -2.66
N SER A 70 -9.39 13.97 -1.87
CA SER A 70 -9.12 15.38 -1.65
C SER A 70 -7.64 15.52 -1.35
N TRP A 71 -6.98 16.57 -1.84
CA TRP A 71 -5.55 16.82 -1.62
C TRP A 71 -5.14 16.65 -0.14
N PHE A 72 -6.08 16.88 0.77
CA PHE A 72 -5.98 16.64 2.21
C PHE A 72 -5.73 15.19 2.62
N ASP A 73 -6.32 14.19 1.96
CA ASP A 73 -6.11 12.77 2.31
C ASP A 73 -4.67 12.35 2.02
N ARG A 74 -4.12 12.78 0.88
CA ARG A 74 -2.71 12.56 0.52
C ARG A 74 -1.77 13.26 1.50
N LEU A 75 -2.13 14.47 1.93
CA LEU A 75 -1.34 15.23 2.91
C LEU A 75 -1.35 14.57 4.28
N ARG A 76 -2.50 14.02 4.71
CA ARG A 76 -2.61 13.31 5.98
C ARG A 76 -1.80 12.02 5.99
N ASP A 77 -1.88 11.24 4.91
CA ASP A 77 -1.10 10.01 4.78
C ASP A 77 0.41 10.30 4.77
N PHE A 78 0.82 11.39 4.13
CA PHE A 78 2.20 11.89 4.20
C PHE A 78 2.59 12.25 5.64
N LEU A 79 1.79 13.08 6.33
CA LEU A 79 2.07 13.47 7.72
C LEU A 79 2.11 12.28 8.68
N TYR A 80 1.27 11.27 8.47
CA TYR A 80 1.25 10.05 9.28
C TYR A 80 2.47 9.16 9.00
N PHE A 81 2.93 9.07 7.75
CA PHE A 81 4.13 8.32 7.39
C PHE A 81 5.41 8.98 7.92
N TYR A 82 5.43 10.31 7.97
CA TYR A 82 6.55 11.11 8.48
C TYR A 82 6.32 11.60 9.92
N ASP A 83 5.51 10.90 10.72
CA ASP A 83 5.11 11.31 12.07
C ASP A 83 6.29 11.66 12.99
N PHE A 84 7.35 10.83 12.99
CA PHE A 84 8.57 11.07 13.75
C PHE A 84 9.28 12.36 13.32
N TYR A 85 9.32 12.66 12.02
CA TYR A 85 9.94 13.87 11.47
C TYR A 85 9.12 15.12 11.80
N VAL A 86 7.79 15.01 11.76
CA VAL A 86 6.88 16.11 12.10
C VAL A 86 6.99 16.46 13.59
N VAL A 87 7.00 15.45 14.47
CA VAL A 87 7.16 15.66 15.91
C VAL A 87 8.54 16.24 16.24
N SER A 88 9.60 15.70 15.66
CA SER A 88 10.96 16.20 15.89
C SER A 88 11.16 17.62 15.38
N ALA A 89 10.65 17.96 14.19
CA ALA A 89 10.68 19.33 13.66
C ALA A 89 9.91 20.30 14.58
N THR A 90 8.76 19.89 15.10
CA THR A 90 7.96 20.70 16.03
C THR A 90 8.71 20.97 17.33
N LEU A 91 9.33 19.94 17.92
CA LEU A 91 10.13 20.10 19.15
C LEU A 91 11.35 20.99 18.93
N LEU A 92 12.04 20.82 17.80
CA LEU A 92 13.18 21.68 17.43
C LEU A 92 12.76 23.14 17.28
N ALA A 93 11.67 23.39 16.56
CA ALA A 93 11.14 24.73 16.38
C ALA A 93 10.74 25.37 17.73
N ALA A 94 10.06 24.62 18.60
CA ALA A 94 9.69 25.09 19.94
C ALA A 94 10.93 25.44 20.78
N MET A 95 11.98 24.62 20.71
CA MET A 95 13.25 24.89 21.40
C MET A 95 13.93 26.17 20.91
N VAL A 96 13.96 26.40 19.60
CA VAL A 96 14.53 27.62 19.00
C VAL A 96 13.73 28.86 19.41
N VAL A 97 12.40 28.79 19.34
CA VAL A 97 11.53 29.88 19.77
C VAL A 97 11.72 30.17 21.26
N TYR A 98 11.78 29.12 22.09
CA TYR A 98 12.05 29.27 23.52
C TYR A 98 13.37 30.00 23.77
N LEU A 99 14.45 29.61 23.09
CA LEU A 99 15.75 30.27 23.22
C LEU A 99 15.69 31.76 22.85
N ILE A 100 14.99 32.12 21.78
CA ILE A 100 14.85 33.52 21.34
C ILE A 100 14.05 34.36 22.36
N VAL A 101 13.04 33.77 22.99
CA VAL A 101 12.18 34.48 23.97
C VAL A 101 12.85 34.55 25.36
N SER A 102 13.66 33.54 25.70
CA SER A 102 14.34 33.43 27.00
C SER A 102 15.69 34.14 27.08
N GLY A 103 16.27 34.49 25.93
CA GLY A 103 17.50 35.28 25.81
C GLY A 103 17.18 36.76 25.73
#